data_AF-K5DGI4-F1
#
_entry.id   AF-K5DGI4-F1
#
_cell.length_a   1.000
_cell.length_b   1.000
_cell.length_c   1.000
_cell.angle_alpha   90.00
_cell.angle_beta   90.00
_cell.angle_gamma   90.00
#
_symmetry.space_group_name_H-M   'P 1'
#
loop_
_entity.id
_entity.type
_entity.pdbx_description
1 polymer ?
#
loop_
_entity_poly.entity_id
_entity_poly.type
_entity_poly.pdbx_seq_one_letter_code
_entity_poly.pdbx_strand_id
1 'polypeptide(L)'
;MEWMDVANMRSEMLECYPGMAIRPSGYVCIAGCTLGSGDQYYICNADGDDPPVYQIYHDVSDVADEIIANGREIIFPKLSLLFDVARIT
;
A
#
# COMPACT_ATOMS: atom_id res chain seq x y z
N MET A 1 -6.20 3.09 -9.04
CA MET A 1 -6.44 2.54 -7.69
C MET A 1 -7.83 1.94 -7.65
N GLU A 2 -7.96 0.73 -7.14
CA GLU A 2 -9.22 0.02 -6.92
C GLU A 2 -9.24 -0.54 -5.50
N TRP A 3 -10.34 -0.38 -4.77
CA TRP A 3 -10.47 -0.96 -3.42
C TRP A 3 -10.37 -2.48 -3.50
N MET A 4 -9.43 -3.06 -2.75
CA MET A 4 -9.33 -4.51 -2.65
C MET A 4 -10.35 -5.03 -1.63
N ASP A 5 -10.86 -6.23 -1.86
CA ASP A 5 -11.55 -6.96 -0.80
C ASP A 5 -10.55 -7.52 0.22
N VAL A 6 -11.05 -8.01 1.35
CA VAL A 6 -10.22 -8.53 2.44
C VAL A 6 -9.41 -9.76 2.01
N ALA A 7 -9.89 -10.57 1.07
CA ALA A 7 -9.18 -11.75 0.62
C ALA A 7 -7.94 -11.37 -0.20
N ASN A 8 -8.09 -10.43 -1.13
CA ASN A 8 -7.02 -9.89 -1.96
C ASN A 8 -6.01 -9.10 -1.12
N MET A 9 -6.48 -8.25 -0.19
CA MET A 9 -5.59 -7.57 0.76
C MET A 9 -4.74 -8.58 1.53
N ARG A 10 -5.33 -9.70 1.99
CA ARG A 10 -4.59 -10.73 2.73
C ARG A 10 -3.58 -11.46 1.86
N SER A 11 -3.94 -11.84 0.63
CA SER A 11 -3.01 -12.52 -0.28
C SER A 11 -1.82 -11.62 -0.60
N GLU A 12 -2.05 -10.35 -0.95
CA GLU A 12 -0.99 -9.37 -1.20
C GLU A 12 -0.04 -9.21 -0.01
N MET A 13 -0.58 -9.23 1.21
CA MET A 13 0.19 -9.02 2.45
C MET A 13 0.94 -10.26 2.94
N LEU A 14 0.52 -11.47 2.55
CA LEU A 14 1.02 -12.73 3.13
C LEU A 14 1.69 -13.65 2.12
N GLU A 15 1.46 -13.42 0.83
CA GLU A 15 1.85 -14.34 -0.25
C GLU A 15 2.64 -13.62 -1.38
N CYS A 16 2.58 -12.28 -1.45
CA CYS A 16 3.21 -11.49 -2.52
C CYS A 16 4.24 -10.48 -1.99
N TYR A 17 5.28 -10.23 -2.79
CA TYR A 17 6.16 -9.07 -2.59
C TYR A 17 5.56 -7.86 -3.33
N PRO A 18 5.66 -6.64 -2.76
CA PRO A 18 6.46 -6.28 -1.57
C PRO A 18 5.73 -6.52 -0.24
N GLY A 19 4.44 -6.84 -0.23
CA GLY A 19 3.60 -6.92 0.96
C GLY A 19 4.16 -7.79 2.09
N MET A 20 4.68 -8.99 1.78
CA MET A 20 5.32 -9.88 2.76
C MET A 20 6.48 -9.21 3.51
N ALA A 21 7.29 -8.41 2.82
CA ALA A 21 8.48 -7.78 3.39
C ALA A 21 8.14 -6.62 4.32
N ILE A 22 7.17 -5.78 3.93
CA ILE A 22 6.86 -4.53 4.64
C ILE A 22 5.77 -4.68 5.71
N ARG A 23 4.98 -5.77 5.69
CA ARG A 23 3.95 -6.05 6.71
C ARG A 23 4.49 -5.99 8.14
N PRO A 24 5.66 -6.58 8.48
CA PRO A 24 6.20 -6.51 9.84
C PRO A 24 6.52 -5.07 10.28
N SER A 25 6.76 -4.16 9.33
CA SER A 25 6.99 -2.73 9.58
C SER A 25 5.70 -1.93 9.73
N GLY A 26 4.54 -2.58 9.75
CA GLY A 26 3.24 -1.95 10.03
C GLY A 26 2.48 -1.47 8.80
N TYR A 27 2.94 -1.79 7.59
CA TYR A 27 2.22 -1.48 6.37
C TYR A 27 1.02 -2.41 6.18
N VAL A 28 -0.07 -1.88 5.61
CA VAL A 28 -1.31 -2.59 5.31
C VAL A 28 -1.78 -2.21 3.91
N CYS A 29 -1.95 -3.21 3.04
CA CYS A 29 -2.51 -3.01 1.70
C CYS A 29 -3.99 -2.65 1.81
N ILE A 30 -4.40 -1.57 1.13
CA ILE A 30 -5.79 -1.08 1.14
C ILE A 30 -6.42 -1.06 -0.25
N ALA A 31 -5.62 -1.06 -1.31
CA ALA A 31 -6.12 -0.97 -2.68
C ALA A 31 -5.11 -1.48 -3.70
N GLY A 32 -5.63 -1.95 -4.83
CA GLY A 32 -4.87 -2.46 -5.95
C GLY A 32 -4.56 -1.41 -7.01
N CYS A 33 -3.50 -1.64 -7.77
CA CYS A 33 -3.26 -1.00 -9.06
C CYS A 33 -4.22 -1.58 -10.10
N THR A 34 -5.04 -0.72 -10.70
CA THR A 34 -6.06 -1.08 -11.72
C THR A 34 -5.47 -1.66 -13.00
N LEU A 35 -4.16 -1.49 -13.20
CA LEU A 35 -3.43 -2.06 -14.33
C LEU A 35 -2.81 -3.43 -14.01
N GLY A 36 -2.93 -3.90 -12.77
CA GLY A 36 -2.32 -5.15 -12.33
C GLY A 36 -0.80 -5.11 -12.33
N SER A 37 -0.19 -3.94 -12.09
CA SER A 37 1.28 -3.79 -12.15
C SER A 37 2.02 -4.46 -10.98
N GLY A 38 1.32 -4.77 -9.88
CA GLY A 38 1.94 -5.19 -8.62
C GLY A 38 2.27 -4.03 -7.68
N ASP A 39 2.10 -2.78 -8.13
CA ASP A 39 2.41 -1.59 -7.32
C ASP A 39 1.19 -1.18 -6.48
N GLN A 40 0.87 -1.98 -5.47
CA GLN A 40 -0.33 -1.78 -4.67
C GLN A 40 -0.21 -0.57 -3.74
N TYR A 41 -1.34 -0.18 -3.14
CA TYR A 41 -1.44 1.00 -2.29
C TYR A 41 -1.61 0.60 -0.82
N TYR A 42 -0.85 1.27 0.04
CA TYR A 42 -0.70 0.92 1.44
C TYR A 42 -0.87 2.13 2.36
N ILE A 43 -1.25 1.86 3.60
CA ILE A 43 -1.09 2.76 4.75
C ILE A 43 -0.11 2.14 5.74
N CYS A 44 0.43 2.93 6.68
CA CYS A 44 1.30 2.44 7.74
C CYS A 44 0.75 2.79 9.12
N ASN A 45 0.61 1.81 9.99
CA ASN A 45 0.07 2.00 11.35
C ASN A 45 0.97 2.87 12.24
N ALA A 46 2.26 3.02 11.89
CA ALA A 46 3.18 3.87 12.64
C ALA A 46 2.99 5.37 12.34
N ASP A 47 2.25 5.73 11.28
CA ASP A 47 2.07 7.11 10.83
C ASP A 47 0.90 7.84 11.54
N GLY A 48 0.21 7.18 12.48
CA GLY A 48 -0.88 7.76 13.27
C GLY A 48 -2.28 7.56 12.66
N ASP A 49 -3.27 8.31 13.18
CA ASP A 49 -4.69 8.09 12.90
C ASP A 49 -5.14 8.52 11.48
N ASP A 50 -4.41 9.45 10.85
CA ASP A 50 -4.69 9.95 9.50
C ASP A 50 -3.43 9.82 8.64
N PRO A 51 -2.98 8.58 8.36
CA PRO A 51 -1.68 8.31 7.77
C PRO A 51 -1.66 8.68 6.28
N PRO A 52 -0.48 8.90 5.68
CA PRO A 52 -0.35 8.97 4.23
C PRO A 52 -0.77 7.68 3.54
N VAL A 53 -1.17 7.79 2.27
CA VAL A 53 -1.38 6.66 1.36
C VAL A 53 -0.17 6.55 0.45
N TYR A 54 0.51 5.41 0.51
CA TYR A 54 1.69 5.11 -0.27
C TYR A 54 1.34 4.22 -1.45
N GLN A 55 1.91 4.48 -2.62
CA GLN A 55 2.10 3.44 -3.63
C GLN A 55 3.46 2.81 -3.41
N ILE A 56 3.53 1.49 -3.40
CA ILE A 56 4.79 0.76 -3.15
C ILE A 56 5.13 -0.05 -4.39
N TYR A 57 6.32 0.16 -4.93
CA TYR A 57 6.76 -0.44 -6.18
C TYR A 57 7.23 -1.88 -5.96
N HIS A 58 6.78 -2.79 -6.83
CA HIS A 58 7.07 -4.22 -6.72
C HIS A 58 8.46 -4.62 -7.17
N ASP A 59 9.14 -3.79 -7.97
CA ASP A 59 10.39 -4.12 -8.67
C ASP A 59 11.65 -3.52 -8.02
N VAL A 60 11.53 -3.00 -6.79
CA VAL A 60 12.63 -2.30 -6.11
C VAL A 60 13.52 -3.24 -5.30
N SER A 61 12.94 -4.07 -4.44
CA SER A 61 13.67 -4.99 -3.55
C SER A 61 12.73 -6.00 -2.89
N ASP A 62 13.28 -7.03 -2.26
CA ASP A 62 12.59 -7.94 -1.33
C ASP A 62 12.92 -7.64 0.15
N VAL A 63 13.77 -6.63 0.41
CA VAL A 63 14.17 -6.19 1.76
C VAL A 63 13.34 -4.97 2.19
N ALA A 64 12.70 -5.08 3.36
CA ALA A 64 11.79 -4.05 3.88
C ALA A 64 12.39 -2.64 3.93
N ASP A 65 13.61 -2.50 4.46
CA ASP A 65 14.26 -1.20 4.62
C ASP A 65 14.57 -0.54 3.26
N GLU A 66 14.92 -1.33 2.24
CA GLU A 66 15.20 -0.84 0.89
C GLU A 66 13.93 -0.39 0.18
N ILE A 67 12.84 -1.17 0.31
CA ILE A 67 11.51 -0.83 -0.23
C ILE A 67 11.02 0.47 0.42
N ILE A 68 11.12 0.60 1.73
CA ILE A 68 10.63 1.78 2.46
C ILE A 68 11.46 3.03 2.14
N ALA A 69 12.77 2.87 1.93
CA ALA A 69 13.65 3.99 1.62
C ALA A 69 13.53 4.46 0.17
N ASN A 70 13.37 3.54 -0.79
CA ASN A 70 13.56 3.83 -2.22
C ASN A 70 12.38 3.42 -3.13
N GLY A 71 11.44 2.62 -2.63
CA GLY A 71 10.38 2.00 -3.41
C GLY A 71 8.97 2.39 -3.01
N ARG A 72 8.79 3.62 -2.49
CA ARG A 72 7.46 4.15 -2.17
C ARG A 72 7.29 5.60 -2.61
N GLU A 73 6.07 5.92 -3.00
CA GLU A 73 5.63 7.27 -3.34
C GLU A 73 4.40 7.63 -2.51
N ILE A 74 4.34 8.87 -2.01
CA ILE A 74 3.15 9.37 -1.32
C ILE A 74 2.13 9.84 -2.37
N ILE A 75 0.99 9.16 -2.45
CA ILE A 75 -0.10 9.49 -3.36
C ILE A 75 -1.06 10.49 -2.71
N PHE A 76 -1.38 10.27 -1.44
CA PHE A 76 -2.10 11.22 -0.61
C PHE A 76 -1.33 11.43 0.69
N PRO A 77 -1.13 12.68 1.14
CA PRO A 77 -0.42 12.94 2.40
C PRO A 77 -1.26 12.57 3.64
N LYS A 78 -2.55 12.27 3.46
CA LYS A 78 -3.51 11.88 4.50
C LYS A 78 -4.56 10.94 3.92
N LEU A 79 -4.99 9.96 4.70
CA LEU A 79 -6.02 9.00 4.31
C LEU A 79 -7.38 9.68 4.16
N SER A 80 -7.69 10.67 5.00
CA SER A 80 -8.90 11.48 4.91
C SER A 80 -9.06 12.15 3.52
N LEU A 81 -7.96 12.64 2.93
CA LEU A 81 -7.98 13.28 1.61
C LEU A 81 -8.29 12.29 0.47
N LEU A 82 -7.93 11.02 0.61
CA LEU A 82 -8.36 9.99 -0.34
C LEU A 82 -9.89 9.85 -0.30
N PHE A 83 -10.49 9.84 0.90
CA PHE A 83 -11.95 9.72 1.05
C PHE A 83 -12.73 10.94 0.54
N ASP A 84 -12.14 12.13 0.55
CA ASP A 84 -12.76 13.33 -0.03
C ASP A 84 -12.98 13.22 -1.56
N VAL A 85 -12.17 12.41 -2.25
CA VAL A 85 -12.20 12.27 -3.71
C VAL A 85 -12.59 10.86 -4.18
N ALA A 86 -12.64 9.89 -3.26
CA ALA A 86 -13.00 8.52 -3.56
C ALA A 86 -14.45 8.45 -4.07
N ARG A 87 -14.66 7.70 -5.16
CA ARG A 87 -15.98 7.47 -5.73
C ARG A 87 -16.37 6.01 -5.53
N ILE A 88 -17.58 5.79 -5.06
CA ILE A 88 -18.22 4.47 -5.07
C ILE A 88 -18.95 4.40 -6.42
N THR A 89 -18.47 3.55 -7.32
CA THR A 89 -19.08 3.30 -8.63
C THR A 89 -19.76 1.95 -8.65
#